data_AF-A0AAU4B0M6-F1
#
_entry.id   AF-A0AAU4B0M6-F1
#
_cell.length_a   1.000
_cell.length_b   1.000
_cell.length_c   1.000
_cell.angle_alpha   90.00
_cell.angle_beta   90.00
_cell.angle_gamma   90.00
#
_symmetry.space_group_name_H-M   'P 1'
#
loop_
_entity.id
_entity.type
_entity.pdbx_description
1 polymer ?
#
loop_
_entity_poly.entity_id
_entity_poly.type
_entity_poly.pdbx_seq_one_letter_code
_entity_poly.pdbx_strand_id
1 'polypeptide(L)'
;MAAEQADGAEDVRRDAAEPPREEAPAAPAAGGITIGVMTGGAAAAGRGARAEDRARRAAAPPPAPHTGPQPVAPPAGIGVGTMTGGAVAAGQDARAVDASTRYVDASAELAAAVGALREQLRALAPSDETAEIDAELAVAEREIAEGGQVRRDRLQRLRERLDLGASAAAGLASAAAVVQACLQLLG
;
A
#
# COMPACT_ATOMS: atom_id res chain seq x y z
N MET A 1 49.41 -29.44 -81.39
CA MET A 1 50.44 -28.64 -80.68
C MET A 1 49.85 -27.26 -80.47
N ALA A 2 49.86 -26.66 -79.29
CA ALA A 2 50.40 -27.09 -77.99
C ALA A 2 49.32 -26.96 -76.89
N ALA A 3 49.62 -27.45 -75.68
CA ALA A 3 48.78 -27.33 -74.50
C ALA A 3 49.53 -26.62 -73.38
N GLU A 4 48.88 -25.67 -72.71
CA GLU A 4 49.25 -25.09 -71.42
C GLU A 4 47.92 -24.56 -70.85
N GLN A 5 47.33 -25.16 -69.80
CA GLN A 5 47.69 -25.04 -68.38
C GLN A 5 47.63 -23.59 -67.86
N ALA A 6 47.10 -23.26 -66.67
CA ALA A 6 46.15 -23.92 -65.75
C ALA A 6 45.91 -22.92 -64.60
N ASP A 7 44.68 -22.73 -64.09
CA ASP A 7 44.46 -22.33 -62.68
C ASP A 7 43.01 -22.51 -62.18
N GLY A 8 42.88 -22.75 -60.87
CA GLY A 8 41.75 -22.55 -59.92
C GLY A 8 40.30 -22.89 -60.36
N ALA A 9 39.54 -23.80 -59.71
CA ALA A 9 39.11 -23.80 -58.29
C ALA A 9 38.58 -22.42 -57.84
N GLU A 10 37.38 -22.26 -57.26
CA GLU A 10 36.69 -23.12 -56.28
C GLU A 10 35.14 -23.13 -56.40
N ASP A 11 34.51 -24.13 -55.75
CA ASP A 11 33.06 -24.25 -55.49
C ASP A 11 32.67 -23.61 -54.16
N VAL A 12 31.88 -22.52 -54.16
CA VAL A 12 31.08 -22.11 -52.99
C VAL A 12 29.71 -21.52 -53.38
N ARG A 13 28.72 -22.40 -53.44
CA ARG A 13 27.42 -22.32 -52.70
C ARG A 13 26.64 -20.98 -52.63
N ARG A 14 25.43 -21.04 -53.19
CA ARG A 14 24.14 -20.60 -52.59
C ARG A 14 23.97 -19.09 -52.36
N ASP A 15 23.67 -18.39 -53.44
CA ASP A 15 22.95 -17.11 -53.40
C ASP A 15 21.47 -17.35 -53.04
N ALA A 16 21.03 -16.78 -51.93
CA ALA A 16 19.66 -16.81 -51.44
C ALA A 16 19.41 -15.57 -50.58
N ALA A 17 19.22 -14.43 -51.24
CA ALA A 17 18.86 -13.18 -50.60
C ALA A 17 17.43 -13.22 -50.03
N GLU A 18 17.27 -13.60 -48.75
CA GLU A 18 16.11 -13.15 -47.97
C GLU A 18 16.29 -11.66 -47.63
N PRO A 19 15.30 -10.78 -47.89
CA PRO A 19 15.39 -9.38 -47.53
C PRO A 19 15.41 -9.21 -46.00
N PRO A 20 16.07 -8.16 -45.47
CA PRO A 20 16.05 -7.88 -44.03
C PRO A 20 14.61 -7.68 -43.58
N ARG A 21 14.20 -8.44 -42.56
CA ARG A 21 12.87 -8.32 -41.95
C ARG A 21 12.74 -6.92 -41.38
N GLU A 22 11.82 -6.16 -41.95
CA GLU A 22 11.53 -4.78 -41.56
C GLU A 22 11.21 -4.75 -40.06
N GLU A 23 12.12 -4.16 -39.30
CA GLU A 23 12.16 -4.29 -37.85
C GLU A 23 10.96 -3.53 -37.27
N ALA A 24 10.00 -4.27 -36.73
CA ALA A 24 8.80 -3.69 -36.14
C ALA A 24 9.20 -2.59 -35.13
N PRO A 25 8.61 -1.38 -35.20
CA PRO A 25 9.14 -0.22 -34.50
C PRO A 25 9.33 -0.53 -33.03
N ALA A 26 10.58 -0.39 -32.56
CA ALA A 26 10.97 -0.75 -31.21
C ALA A 26 9.99 -0.12 -30.20
N ALA A 27 9.40 -0.96 -29.35
CA ALA A 27 8.45 -0.50 -28.35
C ALA A 27 9.09 0.65 -27.54
N PRO A 28 8.37 1.76 -27.30
CA PRO A 28 8.94 2.95 -26.70
C PRO A 28 9.63 2.58 -25.39
N ALA A 29 10.88 3.01 -25.23
CA ALA A 29 11.70 2.66 -24.07
C ALA A 29 10.94 3.00 -22.79
N ALA A 30 10.54 1.98 -22.03
CA ALA A 30 9.80 2.19 -20.80
C ALA A 30 10.68 3.03 -19.85
N GLY A 31 10.14 4.14 -19.35
CA GLY A 31 10.85 4.99 -18.39
C GLY A 31 11.01 4.30 -17.03
N GLY A 32 11.92 4.83 -16.21
CA GLY A 32 11.99 4.49 -14.79
C GLY A 32 11.04 5.37 -13.95
N ILE A 33 10.54 4.82 -12.85
CA ILE A 33 9.75 5.56 -11.85
C ILE A 33 10.69 6.13 -10.79
N THR A 34 10.80 7.45 -10.62
CA THR A 34 11.39 8.00 -9.38
C THR A 34 10.28 8.34 -8.39
N ILE A 35 10.43 7.90 -7.15
CA ILE A 35 9.64 8.30 -5.99
C ILE A 35 10.52 9.19 -5.10
N GLY A 36 9.95 10.10 -4.31
CA GLY A 36 10.71 11.08 -3.51
C GLY A 36 10.49 10.98 -2.00
N VAL A 37 9.24 10.74 -1.59
CA VAL A 37 8.82 10.25 -0.26
C VAL A 37 7.67 9.26 -0.48
N MET A 38 7.54 8.21 0.33
CA MET A 38 6.56 7.14 0.10
C MET A 38 6.03 6.56 1.41
N THR A 39 4.91 7.05 1.93
CA THR A 39 4.51 6.82 3.33
C THR A 39 3.59 5.61 3.58
N GLY A 40 3.38 4.80 2.54
CA GLY A 40 2.49 3.64 2.41
C GLY A 40 2.50 3.20 0.93
N GLY A 41 1.87 2.09 0.57
CA GLY A 41 1.56 1.76 -0.83
C GLY A 41 2.33 0.58 -1.45
N ALA A 42 2.47 0.58 -2.78
CA ALA A 42 2.70 -0.65 -3.56
C ALA A 42 3.16 -0.38 -5.01
N ALA A 43 4.14 0.50 -5.24
CA ALA A 43 4.50 0.94 -6.59
C ALA A 43 5.16 -0.15 -7.42
N ALA A 44 5.07 -0.06 -8.75
CA ALA A 44 5.64 -1.04 -9.66
C ALA A 44 5.88 -0.50 -11.08
N ALA A 45 6.83 -1.06 -11.83
CA ALA A 45 7.22 -0.61 -13.18
C ALA A 45 7.45 -1.77 -14.15
N GLY A 46 7.22 -1.61 -15.44
CA GLY A 46 7.42 -2.67 -16.46
C GLY A 46 6.13 -3.36 -16.92
N ARG A 47 6.22 -4.23 -17.95
CA ARG A 47 5.07 -4.73 -18.72
C ARG A 47 4.19 -5.67 -17.89
N GLY A 48 3.13 -5.17 -17.25
CA GLY A 48 2.26 -5.96 -16.37
C GLY A 48 2.62 -5.87 -14.89
N ALA A 49 3.51 -4.96 -14.51
CA ALA A 49 4.07 -4.81 -13.17
C ALA A 49 3.11 -4.29 -12.11
N ARG A 50 3.30 -4.79 -10.88
CA ARG A 50 2.56 -4.48 -9.66
C ARG A 50 3.53 -4.90 -8.42
N ALA A 51 3.52 -4.43 -7.14
CA ALA A 51 4.36 -4.89 -5.94
C ALA A 51 3.73 -5.00 -4.47
N GLU A 52 3.88 -6.08 -3.67
CA GLU A 52 3.05 -6.33 -2.42
C GLU A 52 3.71 -6.17 -0.99
N ASP A 53 3.01 -5.51 -0.03
CA ASP A 53 3.26 -5.32 1.43
C ASP A 53 2.04 -5.79 2.28
N ARG A 54 2.24 -6.29 3.52
CA ARG A 54 1.20 -6.62 4.53
C ARG A 54 1.61 -6.32 5.99
N ALA A 55 2.62 -5.48 6.23
CA ALA A 55 3.27 -5.34 7.54
C ALA A 55 2.38 -4.78 8.67
N ARG A 56 2.54 -5.24 9.92
CA ARG A 56 2.02 -4.51 11.09
C ARG A 56 3.01 -3.39 11.45
N ARG A 57 2.54 -2.15 11.53
CA ARG A 57 3.35 -0.94 11.74
C ARG A 57 2.80 -0.16 12.95
N ALA A 58 3.66 0.34 13.83
CA ALA A 58 3.26 1.43 14.72
C ALA A 58 3.00 2.70 13.89
N ALA A 59 2.14 3.60 14.37
CA ALA A 59 1.91 4.89 13.74
C ALA A 59 3.14 5.80 13.91
N ALA A 60 4.03 5.78 12.92
CA ALA A 60 5.15 6.72 12.86
C ALA A 60 4.65 8.15 12.58
N PRO A 61 5.28 9.19 13.15
CA PRO A 61 5.01 10.58 12.77
C PRO A 61 5.32 10.79 11.27
N PRO A 62 4.71 11.82 10.63
CA PRO A 62 4.99 12.13 9.23
C PRO A 62 6.49 12.42 9.02
N PRO A 63 7.09 11.95 7.92
CA PRO A 63 8.50 12.20 7.63
C PRO A 63 8.76 13.68 7.37
N ALA A 64 9.97 14.14 7.68
CA ALA A 64 10.45 15.42 7.18
C ALA A 64 10.54 15.41 5.64
N PRO A 65 10.33 16.56 4.97
CA PRO A 65 10.46 16.65 3.52
C PRO A 65 11.91 16.40 3.07
N HIS A 66 12.09 15.66 1.97
CA HIS A 66 13.39 15.44 1.33
C HIS A 66 13.98 16.75 0.78
N THR A 67 15.23 17.04 1.11
CA THR A 67 15.96 18.25 0.70
C THR A 67 17.25 17.95 -0.10
N GLY A 68 17.51 16.68 -0.43
CA GLY A 68 18.67 16.27 -1.24
C GLY A 68 18.39 16.24 -2.76
N PRO A 69 19.39 15.84 -3.56
CA PRO A 69 19.21 15.67 -5.01
C PRO A 69 18.14 14.61 -5.33
N GLN A 70 17.49 14.74 -6.49
CA GLN A 70 16.44 13.79 -6.90
C GLN A 70 17.04 12.45 -7.35
N PRO A 71 16.43 11.30 -6.98
CA PRO A 71 16.84 10.02 -7.53
C PRO A 71 16.56 9.97 -9.04
N VAL A 72 17.42 9.28 -9.79
CA VAL A 72 17.20 8.98 -11.21
C VAL A 72 16.88 7.50 -11.37
N ALA A 73 15.73 7.20 -11.98
CA ALA A 73 15.29 5.82 -12.21
C ALA A 73 15.77 5.31 -13.57
N PRO A 74 16.31 4.08 -13.67
CA PRO A 74 16.75 3.51 -14.93
C PRO A 74 15.54 3.13 -15.81
N PRO A 75 15.70 3.01 -17.14
CA PRO A 75 14.63 2.53 -18.02
C PRO A 75 13.97 1.24 -17.49
N ALA A 76 12.64 1.23 -17.45
CA ALA A 76 11.77 0.20 -16.88
C ALA A 76 11.91 -0.09 -15.36
N GLY A 77 12.71 0.69 -14.62
CA GLY A 77 12.98 0.48 -13.19
C GLY A 77 12.18 1.37 -12.23
N ILE A 78 12.57 1.36 -10.94
CA ILE A 78 12.07 2.28 -9.91
C ILE A 78 13.24 2.76 -9.03
N GLY A 79 13.32 4.06 -8.76
CA GLY A 79 14.10 4.67 -7.67
C GLY A 79 13.15 5.31 -6.64
N VAL A 80 13.60 5.51 -5.40
CA VAL A 80 12.80 6.09 -4.29
C VAL A 80 13.70 6.99 -3.43
N GLY A 81 13.21 8.16 -3.02
CA GLY A 81 13.99 9.17 -2.28
C GLY A 81 13.79 9.14 -0.76
N THR A 82 12.66 8.66 -0.27
CA THR A 82 12.30 8.50 1.17
C THR A 82 11.07 7.59 1.21
N MET A 83 10.81 6.85 2.31
CA MET A 83 9.69 5.90 2.38
C MET A 83 9.23 5.59 3.81
N THR A 84 8.10 6.15 4.27
CA THR A 84 7.44 5.82 5.56
C THR A 84 6.44 4.65 5.45
N GLY A 85 6.30 3.98 4.29
CA GLY A 85 5.56 2.72 4.16
C GLY A 85 5.37 2.19 2.73
N GLY A 86 4.90 0.94 2.61
CA GLY A 86 4.52 0.28 1.36
C GLY A 86 5.51 -0.73 0.74
N ALA A 87 5.29 -1.04 -0.54
CA ALA A 87 6.01 -1.92 -1.47
C ALA A 87 6.22 -1.24 -2.86
N VAL A 88 6.86 -1.90 -3.84
CA VAL A 88 8.09 -1.57 -4.61
C VAL A 88 8.43 -2.69 -5.62
N ALA A 89 8.13 -2.68 -6.94
CA ALA A 89 8.56 -3.77 -7.88
C ALA A 89 8.62 -3.43 -9.40
N ALA A 90 9.82 -3.47 -9.99
CA ALA A 90 10.02 -3.35 -11.45
C ALA A 90 10.05 -4.72 -12.19
N GLY A 91 9.73 -4.75 -13.48
CA GLY A 91 9.76 -5.93 -14.37
C GLY A 91 8.47 -6.19 -15.17
N GLN A 92 8.52 -7.13 -16.12
CA GLN A 92 7.29 -7.66 -16.71
C GLN A 92 6.51 -8.48 -15.65
N ASP A 93 5.18 -8.31 -15.60
CA ASP A 93 4.19 -9.09 -14.83
C ASP A 93 4.29 -9.16 -13.28
N ALA A 94 5.09 -8.31 -12.61
CA ALA A 94 5.14 -8.21 -11.13
C ALA A 94 3.73 -7.97 -10.47
N ARG A 95 3.47 -8.19 -9.14
CA ARG A 95 2.13 -7.96 -8.49
C ARG A 95 2.05 -7.10 -7.17
N ALA A 96 1.02 -6.20 -7.02
CA ALA A 96 0.86 -4.95 -6.21
C ALA A 96 -0.23 -4.88 -5.15
N VAL A 97 0.15 -4.65 -3.89
CA VAL A 97 -0.77 -4.46 -2.76
C VAL A 97 -0.05 -3.75 -1.60
N ASP A 98 -0.76 -2.92 -0.84
CA ASP A 98 -0.39 -2.68 0.57
C ASP A 98 -1.57 -3.16 1.43
N ALA A 99 -1.32 -4.10 2.33
CA ALA A 99 -2.26 -4.49 3.38
C ALA A 99 -1.62 -4.29 4.76
N SER A 100 -0.66 -3.36 4.87
CA SER A 100 -0.04 -3.01 6.13
C SER A 100 -1.05 -2.41 7.10
N THR A 101 -1.06 -2.97 8.32
CA THR A 101 -1.98 -2.59 9.40
C THR A 101 -1.26 -1.64 10.33
N ARG A 102 -1.85 -0.46 10.61
CA ARG A 102 -1.25 0.51 11.52
C ARG A 102 -1.88 0.43 12.91
N TYR A 103 -1.06 0.48 13.95
CA TYR A 103 -1.47 0.47 15.36
C TYR A 103 -1.09 1.80 16.02
N VAL A 104 -1.92 2.24 16.97
CA VAL A 104 -1.62 3.34 17.89
C VAL A 104 -1.67 2.82 19.32
N ASP A 105 -0.85 3.40 20.21
CA ASP A 105 -0.91 3.11 21.63
C ASP A 105 -2.22 3.64 22.21
N ALA A 106 -2.91 2.83 23.00
CA ALA A 106 -4.19 3.17 23.59
C ALA A 106 -4.00 3.86 24.93
N SER A 107 -4.56 5.06 25.09
CA SER A 107 -4.60 5.72 26.40
C SER A 107 -5.54 4.96 27.35
N ALA A 108 -5.26 5.03 28.66
CA ALA A 108 -6.17 4.51 29.68
C ALA A 108 -7.56 5.18 29.63
N GLU A 109 -7.61 6.44 29.18
CA GLU A 109 -8.84 7.18 28.92
C GLU A 109 -9.65 6.57 27.76
N LEU A 110 -9.01 6.21 26.64
CA LEU A 110 -9.67 5.50 25.54
C LEU A 110 -10.21 4.15 26.02
N ALA A 111 -9.42 3.39 26.79
CA ALA A 111 -9.85 2.10 27.33
C ALA A 111 -11.11 2.25 28.21
N ALA A 112 -11.12 3.22 29.12
CA ALA A 112 -12.26 3.52 29.98
C ALA A 112 -13.49 4.00 29.20
N ALA A 113 -13.30 4.87 28.20
CA ALA A 113 -14.38 5.38 27.36
C ALA A 113 -15.02 4.28 26.49
N VAL A 114 -14.21 3.36 25.94
CA VAL A 114 -14.69 2.17 25.21
C VAL A 114 -15.51 1.27 26.14
N GLY A 115 -14.99 0.94 27.33
CA GLY A 115 -15.72 0.11 28.30
C GLY A 115 -17.07 0.72 28.70
N ALA A 116 -17.08 2.00 29.07
CA ALA A 116 -18.30 2.72 29.45
C ALA A 116 -19.34 2.79 28.30
N LEU A 117 -18.89 2.96 27.05
CA LEU A 117 -19.77 2.95 25.89
C LEU A 117 -20.39 1.57 25.66
N ARG A 118 -19.63 0.48 25.83
CA ARG A 118 -20.17 -0.89 25.73
C ARG A 118 -21.21 -1.20 26.80
N GLU A 119 -20.99 -0.78 28.04
CA GLU A 119 -21.99 -0.93 29.11
C GLU A 119 -23.29 -0.17 28.79
N GLN A 120 -23.18 1.05 28.28
CA GLN A 120 -24.34 1.87 27.90
C GLN A 120 -25.08 1.30 26.69
N LEU A 121 -24.38 0.77 25.68
CA LEU A 121 -24.99 0.08 24.54
C LEU A 121 -25.80 -1.15 24.96
N ARG A 122 -25.31 -1.93 25.94
CA ARG A 122 -26.04 -3.09 26.49
C ARG A 122 -27.29 -2.72 27.29
N ALA A 123 -27.38 -1.47 27.77
CA ALA A 123 -28.56 -0.94 28.45
C ALA A 123 -29.61 -0.35 27.48
N LEU A 124 -29.24 -0.11 26.22
CA LEU A 124 -30.18 0.30 25.18
C LEU A 124 -30.96 -0.91 24.64
N ALA A 125 -32.09 -0.65 23.98
CA ALA A 125 -32.82 -1.68 23.26
C ALA A 125 -31.97 -2.21 22.10
N PRO A 126 -31.79 -3.53 21.94
CA PRO A 126 -30.93 -4.09 20.92
C PRO A 126 -31.48 -3.82 19.52
N SER A 127 -30.57 -3.43 18.62
CA SER A 127 -30.78 -3.21 17.20
C SER A 127 -29.56 -3.70 16.43
N ASP A 128 -29.69 -3.96 15.13
CA ASP A 128 -28.56 -4.39 14.30
C ASP A 128 -27.39 -3.37 14.36
N GLU A 129 -27.71 -2.08 14.38
CA GLU A 129 -26.73 -0.99 14.53
C GLU A 129 -26.00 -1.03 15.88
N THR A 130 -26.73 -1.16 17.00
CA THR A 130 -26.11 -1.20 18.34
C THR A 130 -25.28 -2.47 18.53
N ALA A 131 -25.70 -3.58 17.92
CA ALA A 131 -24.95 -4.83 17.89
C ALA A 131 -23.65 -4.71 17.06
N GLU A 132 -23.67 -4.06 15.89
CA GLU A 132 -22.47 -3.79 15.10
C GLU A 132 -21.47 -2.89 15.84
N ILE A 133 -21.97 -1.84 16.53
CA ILE A 133 -21.13 -0.93 17.30
C ILE A 133 -20.51 -1.65 18.52
N ASP A 134 -21.29 -2.44 19.29
CA ASP A 134 -20.72 -3.25 20.38
C ASP A 134 -19.71 -4.27 19.87
N ALA A 135 -19.95 -4.88 18.70
CA ALA A 135 -19.02 -5.84 18.10
C ALA A 135 -17.65 -5.20 17.79
N GLU A 136 -17.62 -4.05 17.10
CA GLU A 136 -16.36 -3.34 16.81
C GLU A 136 -15.67 -2.83 18.09
N LEU A 137 -16.44 -2.29 19.05
CA LEU A 137 -15.91 -1.89 20.36
C LEU A 137 -15.34 -3.08 21.13
N ALA A 138 -15.98 -4.25 21.07
CA ALA A 138 -15.50 -5.47 21.71
C ALA A 138 -14.15 -5.92 21.13
N VAL A 139 -13.92 -5.75 19.82
CA VAL A 139 -12.62 -6.07 19.22
C VAL A 139 -11.57 -4.99 19.54
N ALA A 140 -11.97 -3.72 19.63
CA ALA A 140 -11.08 -2.66 20.10
C ALA A 140 -10.63 -2.89 21.55
N GLU A 141 -11.57 -3.16 22.47
CA GLU A 141 -11.29 -3.46 23.87
C GLU A 141 -10.35 -4.66 24.03
N ARG A 142 -10.53 -5.73 23.24
CA ARG A 142 -9.61 -6.87 23.25
C ARG A 142 -8.20 -6.48 22.79
N GLU A 143 -8.04 -5.75 21.69
CA GLU A 143 -6.71 -5.30 21.25
C GLU A 143 -6.03 -4.42 22.32
N ILE A 144 -6.79 -3.53 22.97
CA ILE A 144 -6.30 -2.68 24.07
C ILE A 144 -5.90 -3.52 25.29
N ALA A 145 -6.71 -4.49 25.69
CA ALA A 145 -6.45 -5.34 26.86
C ALA A 145 -5.30 -6.34 26.64
N GLU A 146 -5.16 -6.88 25.43
CA GLU A 146 -4.14 -7.86 25.08
C GLU A 146 -2.78 -7.23 24.76
N GLY A 147 -2.76 -6.04 24.15
CA GLY A 147 -1.54 -5.44 23.61
C GLY A 147 -1.29 -3.97 23.98
N GLY A 148 -2.17 -3.30 24.70
CA GLY A 148 -2.07 -1.86 24.99
C GLY A 148 -2.20 -0.97 23.74
N GLN A 149 -2.60 -1.55 22.60
CA GLN A 149 -2.59 -0.93 21.29
C GLN A 149 -3.88 -1.23 20.56
N VAL A 150 -4.27 -0.38 19.62
CA VAL A 150 -5.48 -0.56 18.81
C VAL A 150 -5.19 -0.20 17.35
N ARG A 151 -5.82 -0.93 16.43
CA ARG A 151 -5.69 -0.66 15.00
C ARG A 151 -6.25 0.71 14.62
N ARG A 152 -5.41 1.55 13.99
CA ARG A 152 -5.73 2.92 13.57
C ARG A 152 -6.92 2.97 12.62
N ASP A 153 -7.02 2.00 11.71
CA ASP A 153 -8.15 1.88 10.78
C ASP A 153 -9.45 1.49 11.51
N ARG A 154 -9.39 0.75 12.63
CA ARG A 154 -10.58 0.55 13.46
C ARG A 154 -10.97 1.82 14.20
N LEU A 155 -10.03 2.55 14.81
CA LEU A 155 -10.38 3.83 15.47
C LEU A 155 -11.03 4.81 14.50
N GLN A 156 -10.54 4.87 13.26
CA GLN A 156 -11.17 5.66 12.21
C GLN A 156 -12.60 5.19 11.91
N ARG A 157 -12.83 3.88 11.67
CA ARG A 157 -14.19 3.34 11.44
C ARG A 157 -15.14 3.54 12.63
N LEU A 158 -14.64 3.39 13.86
CA LEU A 158 -15.40 3.64 15.09
C LEU A 158 -15.79 5.11 15.19
N ARG A 159 -14.85 6.03 14.95
CA ARG A 159 -15.14 7.46 14.88
C ARG A 159 -16.21 7.73 13.83
N GLU A 160 -16.04 7.29 12.59
CA GLU A 160 -16.99 7.53 11.49
C GLU A 160 -18.42 7.05 11.83
N ARG A 161 -18.56 5.87 12.46
CA ARG A 161 -19.85 5.33 12.92
C ARG A 161 -20.50 6.12 14.07
N LEU A 162 -19.69 6.68 14.97
CA LEU A 162 -20.19 7.48 16.10
C LEU A 162 -20.46 8.96 15.72
N ASP A 163 -19.67 9.51 14.80
CA ASP A 163 -19.72 10.90 14.32
C ASP A 163 -20.89 11.15 13.34
N LEU A 164 -21.40 10.09 12.68
CA LEU A 164 -22.50 10.17 11.71
C LEU A 164 -23.86 10.62 12.28
N GLY A 165 -24.01 10.80 13.60
CA GLY A 165 -25.18 11.42 14.25
C GLY A 165 -26.52 10.66 14.14
N ALA A 166 -26.56 9.59 13.35
CA ALA A 166 -27.74 8.75 13.12
C ALA A 166 -27.87 7.61 14.14
N SER A 167 -26.79 7.26 14.85
CA SER A 167 -26.80 6.13 15.77
C SER A 167 -27.47 6.46 17.10
N ALA A 168 -28.18 5.46 17.66
CA ALA A 168 -28.74 5.56 19.01
C ALA A 168 -27.66 5.84 20.09
N ALA A 169 -26.38 5.59 19.77
CA ALA A 169 -25.23 5.85 20.61
C ALA A 169 -24.74 7.31 20.58
N ALA A 170 -25.04 8.09 19.53
CA ALA A 170 -24.49 9.44 19.35
C ALA A 170 -24.90 10.44 20.46
N GLY A 171 -26.01 10.17 21.16
CA GLY A 171 -26.43 10.94 22.33
C GLY A 171 -25.73 10.59 23.65
N LEU A 172 -24.86 9.57 23.67
CA LEU A 172 -24.15 9.13 24.87
C LEU A 172 -22.87 9.95 25.09
N ALA A 173 -22.66 10.42 26.33
CA ALA A 173 -21.44 11.13 26.71
C ALA A 173 -20.16 10.28 26.52
N SER A 174 -20.26 8.95 26.64
CA SER A 174 -19.17 8.01 26.35
C SER A 174 -18.82 7.95 24.86
N ALA A 175 -19.80 8.02 23.96
CA ALA A 175 -19.56 8.08 22.52
C ALA A 175 -18.81 9.35 22.14
N ALA A 176 -19.20 10.50 22.70
CA ALA A 176 -18.46 11.75 22.54
C ALA A 176 -17.02 11.65 23.07
N ALA A 177 -16.80 10.99 24.23
CA ALA A 177 -15.46 10.76 24.78
C ALA A 177 -14.61 9.84 23.88
N VAL A 178 -15.18 8.76 23.33
CA VAL A 178 -14.49 7.88 22.36
C VAL A 178 -14.13 8.65 21.09
N VAL A 179 -15.03 9.49 20.55
CA VAL A 179 -14.75 10.34 19.38
C VAL A 179 -13.63 11.34 19.66
N GLN A 180 -13.62 12.00 20.83
CA GLN A 180 -12.54 12.90 21.26
C GLN A 180 -11.20 12.17 21.40
N ALA A 181 -11.17 11.00 22.06
CA ALA A 181 -9.95 10.20 22.19
C ALA A 181 -9.43 9.72 20.82
N CYS A 182 -10.33 9.33 19.90
CA CYS A 182 -9.96 8.99 18.52
C CYS A 182 -9.37 10.21 17.78
N LEU A 183 -9.92 11.41 17.94
CA LEU A 183 -9.37 12.63 17.34
C LEU A 183 -7.92 12.88 17.81
N GLN A 184 -7.67 12.83 19.12
CA GLN A 184 -6.32 13.06 19.69
C GLN A 184 -5.28 12.02 19.21
N LEU A 185 -5.67 10.75 19.06
CA LEU A 185 -4.79 9.68 18.60
C LEU A 185 -4.62 9.61 17.08
N LEU A 186 -5.57 10.16 16.33
CA LEU A 186 -5.48 10.22 14.87
C LEU A 186 -4.63 11.41 14.40
N GLY A 187 -4.69 12.56 15.09
CA GLY A 187 -3.95 13.78 14.75
C GLY A 187 -4.66 14.62 13.70
#